data_AF-A0A497MC02-F1
#
_entry.id   AF-A0A497MC02-F1
#
_cell.length_a   1.000
_cell.length_b   1.000
_cell.length_c   1.000
_cell.angle_alpha   90.00
_cell.angle_beta   90.00
_cell.angle_gamma   90.00
#
_symmetry.space_group_name_H-M   'P 1'
#
loop_
_entity.id
_entity.type
_entity.pdbx_description
1 polymer ?
#
loop_
_entity_poly.entity_id
_entity_poly.type
_entity_poly.pdbx_seq_one_letter_code
_entity_poly.pdbx_strand_id
1 'polypeptide(L)'
;MKSFSTRTGEGKVLRIRVRDDTGILTLVLWNEAAEKMAGVEEGSMVKILGGKVRVRPLGDLEVHINEPDMVEPLPSKVGLRSMVFKVEELKPNMKGLILLLRIYSNPFTRSFRTPHGREGRVSSVLVGDETGLIVLNMWGEMSSRGERLKDGDIILVKNAYTRLGLRGLELHIGSEGSVEVNPDIPPPEPLNLKRNIDELREGDTYVTVEGIVLTNPETRVVNMPSGEVKVSSFMLGDETGSMRVSAWRNLADEAEKIEAGTVVRITHLYVKQGLTGSLEASTTRFSELTVLETAD
;
A
#
# COMPACT_ATOMS: atom_id res chain seq x y z
N MET A 1 21.77 17.28 -9.39
CA MET A 1 22.99 17.88 -8.79
C MET A 1 22.62 19.21 -8.13
N LYS A 2 23.25 19.57 -7.00
CA LYS A 2 23.07 20.87 -6.32
C LYS A 2 24.44 21.56 -6.17
N SER A 3 24.49 22.87 -6.38
CA SER A 3 25.67 23.70 -6.12
C SER A 3 25.50 24.48 -4.82
N PHE A 4 26.60 24.81 -4.14
CA PHE A 4 26.62 25.59 -2.90
C PHE A 4 27.92 26.38 -2.76
N SER A 5 27.89 27.51 -2.05
CA SER A 5 29.10 28.30 -1.78
C SER A 5 29.85 27.78 -0.55
N THR A 6 31.17 27.84 -0.60
CA THR A 6 32.09 27.48 0.50
C THR A 6 33.05 28.63 0.78
N ARG A 7 33.83 28.54 1.86
CA ARG A 7 34.90 29.53 2.15
C ARG A 7 35.99 29.60 1.07
N THR A 8 36.12 28.56 0.23
CA THR A 8 37.21 28.40 -0.73
C THR A 8 36.74 28.40 -2.19
N GLY A 9 35.44 28.62 -2.46
CA GLY A 9 34.87 28.60 -3.81
C GLY A 9 33.47 27.96 -3.85
N GLU A 10 33.05 27.48 -5.02
CA GLU A 10 31.80 26.74 -5.18
C GLU A 10 32.01 25.22 -5.03
N GLY A 11 31.12 24.56 -4.31
CA GLY A 11 31.06 23.10 -4.17
C GLY A 11 29.85 22.53 -4.90
N LYS A 12 29.95 21.27 -5.32
CA LYS A 12 28.85 20.52 -5.95
C LYS A 12 28.56 19.24 -5.17
N VAL A 13 27.29 18.87 -5.10
CA VAL A 13 26.85 17.61 -4.50
C VAL A 13 25.78 16.95 -5.36
N LEU A 14 25.95 15.66 -5.61
CA LEU A 14 24.94 14.81 -6.25
C LEU A 14 24.57 13.67 -5.30
N ARG A 15 23.28 13.48 -5.07
CA ARG A 15 22.75 12.34 -4.31
C ARG A 15 22.03 11.43 -5.28
N ILE A 16 22.46 10.17 -5.31
CA ILE A 16 21.79 9.11 -6.10
C ILE A 16 21.53 7.91 -5.19
N ARG A 17 20.43 7.20 -5.42
CA ARG A 17 20.16 5.94 -4.76
C ARG A 17 20.56 4.80 -5.67
N VAL A 18 21.21 3.81 -5.10
CA VAL A 18 21.64 2.61 -5.80
C VAL A 18 21.11 1.40 -5.05
N ARG A 19 20.84 0.33 -5.78
CA ARG A 19 20.31 -0.92 -5.26
C ARG A 19 21.13 -2.07 -5.81
N ASP A 20 21.38 -3.05 -4.96
CA ASP A 20 21.76 -4.40 -5.36
C ASP A 20 20.73 -5.42 -4.83
N ASP A 21 21.07 -6.69 -4.86
CA ASP A 21 20.26 -7.79 -4.34
C ASP A 21 20.13 -7.78 -2.80
N THR A 22 20.98 -7.05 -2.10
CA THR A 22 21.03 -6.97 -0.63
C THR A 22 20.29 -5.78 -0.06
N GLY A 23 20.22 -4.66 -0.77
CA GLY A 23 19.57 -3.47 -0.26
C GLY A 23 19.74 -2.22 -1.10
N ILE A 24 19.38 -1.09 -0.48
CA ILE A 24 19.42 0.23 -1.09
C ILE A 24 20.26 1.15 -0.23
N LEU A 25 21.16 1.89 -0.87
CA LEU A 25 21.97 2.90 -0.21
C LEU A 25 21.91 4.22 -0.97
N THR A 26 22.25 5.31 -0.28
CA THR A 26 22.41 6.63 -0.90
C THR A 26 23.89 6.93 -1.10
N LEU A 27 24.28 7.22 -2.34
CA LEU A 27 25.58 7.80 -2.65
C LEU A 27 25.49 9.32 -2.50
N VAL A 28 26.47 9.90 -1.81
CA VAL A 28 26.66 11.35 -1.70
C VAL A 28 27.98 11.69 -2.37
N LEU A 29 27.89 12.07 -3.64
CA LEU A 29 29.02 12.37 -4.51
C LEU A 29 29.36 13.86 -4.39
N TRP A 30 30.61 14.19 -4.18
CA TRP A 30 31.09 15.57 -4.01
C TRP A 30 31.94 16.01 -5.21
N ASN A 31 31.82 17.28 -5.60
CA ASN A 31 32.67 17.96 -6.57
C ASN A 31 32.87 17.15 -7.87
N GLU A 32 34.10 16.78 -8.21
CA GLU A 32 34.44 16.04 -9.43
C GLU A 32 33.71 14.69 -9.53
N ALA A 33 33.51 13.98 -8.41
CA ALA A 33 32.71 12.75 -8.41
C ALA A 33 31.23 13.02 -8.73
N ALA A 34 30.70 14.18 -8.33
CA ALA A 34 29.35 14.61 -8.68
C ALA A 34 29.24 14.96 -10.18
N GLU A 35 30.26 15.61 -10.73
CA GLU A 35 30.32 15.98 -12.15
C GLU A 35 30.43 14.74 -13.04
N LYS A 36 31.31 13.79 -12.70
CA LYS A 36 31.45 12.52 -13.42
C LYS A 36 30.14 11.74 -13.55
N MET A 37 29.29 11.83 -12.53
CA MET A 37 28.02 11.12 -12.45
C MET A 37 26.81 11.98 -12.85
N ALA A 38 27.02 13.22 -13.33
CA ALA A 38 25.93 14.15 -13.59
C ALA A 38 24.95 13.67 -14.68
N GLY A 39 25.43 12.87 -15.64
CA GLY A 39 24.63 12.29 -16.72
C GLY A 39 24.00 10.94 -16.42
N VAL A 40 24.09 10.46 -15.17
CA VAL A 40 23.51 9.17 -14.78
C VAL A 40 22.00 9.30 -14.61
N GLU A 41 21.28 8.43 -15.31
CA GLU A 41 19.82 8.37 -15.30
C GLU A 41 19.30 7.19 -14.46
N GLU A 42 18.02 7.19 -14.10
CA GLU A 42 17.37 6.02 -13.50
C GLU A 42 17.58 4.77 -14.38
N GLY A 43 17.89 3.64 -13.74
CA GLY A 43 18.22 2.39 -14.43
C GLY A 43 19.68 2.28 -14.90
N SER A 44 20.50 3.33 -14.81
CA SER A 44 21.93 3.19 -15.10
C SER A 44 22.62 2.32 -14.06
N MET A 45 23.48 1.41 -14.50
CA MET A 45 24.35 0.66 -13.60
C MET A 45 25.56 1.51 -13.22
N VAL A 46 25.97 1.42 -11.96
CA VAL A 46 27.15 2.15 -11.46
C VAL A 46 28.04 1.19 -10.68
N LYS A 47 29.35 1.30 -10.88
CA LYS A 47 30.37 0.59 -10.12
C LYS A 47 30.87 1.51 -9.02
N ILE A 48 30.91 0.99 -7.80
CA ILE A 48 31.40 1.71 -6.62
C ILE A 48 32.63 0.95 -6.11
N LEU A 49 33.78 1.61 -6.10
CA LEU A 49 35.05 1.02 -5.65
C LEU A 49 35.36 1.35 -4.19
N GLY A 50 34.81 2.45 -3.67
CA GLY A 50 35.05 2.88 -2.30
C GLY A 50 34.24 4.11 -1.91
N GLY A 51 34.39 4.50 -0.64
CA GLY A 51 33.75 5.69 -0.10
C GLY A 51 33.65 5.64 1.42
N LYS A 52 33.40 6.80 2.04
CA LYS A 52 33.23 6.90 3.49
C LYS A 52 31.78 6.64 3.86
N VAL A 53 31.53 5.53 4.56
CA VAL A 53 30.21 5.20 5.09
C VAL A 53 29.85 6.16 6.23
N ARG A 54 28.61 6.63 6.24
CA ARG A 54 27.97 7.36 7.34
C ARG A 54 26.62 6.75 7.65
N VAL A 55 26.30 6.64 8.93
CA VAL A 55 24.99 6.19 9.41
C VAL A 55 24.17 7.41 9.79
N ARG A 56 22.96 7.55 9.24
CA ARG A 56 22.02 8.58 9.64
C ARG A 56 21.38 8.24 11.00
N PRO A 57 20.80 9.23 11.70
CA PRO A 57 20.13 9.01 12.99
C PRO A 57 19.06 7.90 12.98
N LEU A 58 18.43 7.63 11.83
CA LEU A 58 17.42 6.59 11.65
C LEU A 58 17.99 5.26 11.12
N GLY A 59 19.32 5.08 11.17
CA GLY A 59 20.03 3.87 10.76
C GLY A 59 20.34 3.77 9.26
N ASP A 60 19.84 4.70 8.43
CA ASP A 60 20.08 4.66 6.98
C ASP A 60 21.57 4.90 6.65
N LEU A 61 22.12 4.07 5.77
CA LEU A 61 23.51 4.18 5.32
C LEU A 61 23.63 5.14 4.14
N GLU A 62 24.63 6.02 4.21
CA GLU A 62 25.09 6.82 3.08
C GLU A 62 26.58 6.57 2.83
N VAL A 63 26.96 6.49 1.56
CA VAL A 63 28.36 6.40 1.17
C VAL A 63 28.78 7.73 0.55
N HIS A 64 29.70 8.42 1.21
CA HIS A 64 30.26 9.69 0.75
C HIS A 64 31.47 9.43 -0.15
N ILE A 65 31.44 9.94 -1.37
CA ILE A 65 32.50 9.78 -2.36
C ILE A 65 33.00 11.15 -2.78
N ASN A 66 34.28 11.42 -2.54
CA ASN A 66 34.95 12.66 -2.96
C ASN A 66 35.80 12.43 -4.20
N GLU A 67 36.52 11.31 -4.25
CA GLU A 67 37.42 10.99 -5.36
C GLU A 67 36.63 10.41 -6.55
N PRO A 68 36.74 10.97 -7.76
CA PRO A 68 35.96 10.55 -8.92
C PRO A 68 36.34 9.16 -9.45
N ASP A 69 37.51 8.63 -9.13
CA ASP A 69 37.95 7.28 -9.48
C ASP A 69 37.18 6.20 -8.70
N MET A 70 36.62 6.53 -7.52
CA MET A 70 35.89 5.59 -6.66
C MET A 70 34.47 5.26 -7.15
N VAL A 71 34.00 5.90 -8.23
CA VAL A 71 32.69 5.66 -8.83
C VAL A 71 32.77 5.70 -10.35
N GLU A 72 32.07 4.79 -11.03
CA GLU A 72 32.07 4.71 -12.49
C GLU A 72 30.68 4.36 -13.03
N PRO A 73 30.12 5.11 -13.99
CA PRO A 73 28.92 4.68 -14.69
C PRO A 73 29.27 3.51 -15.61
N LEU A 74 28.46 2.46 -15.59
CA LEU A 74 28.62 1.31 -16.48
C LEU A 74 27.76 1.50 -17.73
N PRO A 75 28.16 0.93 -18.88
CA PRO A 75 27.39 1.05 -20.12
C PRO A 75 26.04 0.34 -20.07
N SER A 76 25.89 -0.64 -19.17
CA SER A 76 24.64 -1.39 -19.00
C SER A 76 23.57 -0.55 -18.30
N LYS A 77 22.34 -0.63 -18.81
CA LYS A 77 21.14 -0.10 -18.16
C LYS A 77 20.20 -1.25 -17.80
N VAL A 78 19.47 -1.07 -16.71
CA VAL A 78 18.43 -1.95 -16.22
C VAL A 78 17.08 -1.29 -16.51
N GLY A 79 16.19 -2.02 -17.17
CA GLY A 79 14.84 -1.53 -17.43
C GLY A 79 14.01 -1.44 -16.15
N LEU A 80 13.01 -0.55 -16.15
CA LEU A 80 12.12 -0.34 -15.00
C LEU A 80 11.49 -1.64 -14.47
N ARG A 81 11.11 -2.56 -15.36
CA ARG A 81 10.54 -3.86 -14.99
C ARG A 81 11.43 -4.66 -14.03
N SER A 82 12.75 -4.59 -14.19
CA SER A 82 13.71 -5.29 -13.33
C SER A 82 13.99 -4.52 -12.03
N MET A 83 13.49 -3.29 -11.90
CA MET A 83 13.58 -2.46 -10.69
C MET A 83 12.32 -2.53 -9.83
N VAL A 84 11.19 -2.96 -10.41
CA VAL A 84 9.91 -3.12 -9.72
C VAL A 84 9.93 -4.40 -8.88
N PHE A 85 9.51 -4.29 -7.63
CA PHE A 85 9.26 -5.42 -6.74
C PHE A 85 7.84 -5.93 -6.90
N LYS A 86 7.66 -7.24 -6.75
CA LYS A 86 6.35 -7.85 -6.58
C LYS A 86 5.88 -7.77 -5.14
N VAL A 87 4.57 -7.79 -4.92
CA VAL A 87 3.98 -7.77 -3.56
C VAL A 87 4.46 -8.96 -2.73
N GLU A 88 4.58 -10.16 -3.32
CA GLU A 88 5.06 -11.36 -2.61
C GLU A 88 6.53 -11.28 -2.16
N GLU A 89 7.35 -10.46 -2.82
CA GLU A 89 8.77 -10.29 -2.50
C GLU A 89 8.98 -9.39 -1.27
N LEU A 90 7.93 -8.69 -0.83
CA LEU A 90 8.02 -7.72 0.24
C LEU A 90 8.23 -8.39 1.60
N LYS A 91 9.19 -7.85 2.35
CA LYS A 91 9.56 -8.26 3.70
C LYS A 91 9.55 -7.06 4.63
N PRO A 92 9.40 -7.24 5.95
CA PRO A 92 9.47 -6.13 6.90
C PRO A 92 10.74 -5.28 6.76
N ASN A 93 10.61 -3.97 6.93
CA ASN A 93 11.70 -2.99 6.98
C ASN A 93 12.49 -2.77 5.66
N MET A 94 12.00 -3.24 4.51
CA MET A 94 12.53 -2.83 3.21
C MET A 94 12.25 -1.35 2.94
N LYS A 95 13.17 -0.67 2.24
CA LYS A 95 13.11 0.77 1.93
C LYS A 95 13.51 1.00 0.49
N GLY A 96 13.08 2.12 -0.09
CA GLY A 96 13.44 2.52 -1.46
C GLY A 96 12.82 1.66 -2.55
N LEU A 97 11.71 1.00 -2.22
CA LEU A 97 11.02 0.09 -3.11
C LEU A 97 10.39 0.87 -4.27
N ILE A 98 10.37 0.23 -5.43
CA ILE A 98 9.60 0.65 -6.59
C ILE A 98 8.57 -0.44 -6.85
N LEU A 99 7.29 -0.08 -6.92
CA LEU A 99 6.20 -1.02 -7.20
C LEU A 99 5.29 -0.47 -8.28
N LEU A 100 4.81 -1.35 -9.16
CA LEU A 100 3.73 -1.05 -10.11
C LEU A 100 2.50 -1.83 -9.66
N LEU A 101 1.46 -1.11 -9.21
CA LEU A 101 0.32 -1.71 -8.52
C LEU A 101 -1.00 -1.24 -9.14
N ARG A 102 -2.00 -2.10 -9.12
CA ARG A 102 -3.40 -1.75 -9.37
C ARG A 102 -4.08 -1.39 -8.05
N ILE A 103 -4.95 -0.39 -8.07
CA ILE A 103 -5.81 -0.04 -6.96
C ILE A 103 -7.07 -0.90 -6.98
N TYR A 104 -7.45 -1.43 -5.82
CA TYR A 104 -8.60 -2.31 -5.63
C TYR A 104 -9.66 -1.73 -4.70
N SER A 105 -9.49 -0.53 -4.15
CA SER A 105 -10.47 0.08 -3.25
C SER A 105 -10.50 1.59 -3.36
N ASN A 106 -11.62 2.20 -2.95
CA ASN A 106 -11.64 3.62 -2.67
C ASN A 106 -10.68 3.98 -1.49
N PRO A 107 -10.11 5.19 -1.48
CA PRO A 107 -9.23 5.63 -0.40
C PRO A 107 -9.97 5.83 0.92
N PHE A 108 -9.38 5.36 2.02
CA PHE A 108 -9.83 5.64 3.38
C PHE A 108 -8.87 6.63 4.05
N THR A 109 -9.29 7.88 4.22
CA THR A 109 -8.51 8.90 4.92
C THR A 109 -8.96 9.07 6.36
N ARG A 110 -7.99 9.17 7.27
CA ARG A 110 -8.23 9.61 8.65
C ARG A 110 -7.23 10.66 9.11
N SER A 111 -7.69 11.54 9.99
CA SER A 111 -6.86 12.49 10.74
C SER A 111 -6.72 12.03 12.18
N PHE A 112 -5.58 12.33 12.80
CA PHE A 112 -5.28 12.00 14.19
C PHE A 112 -4.40 13.07 14.82
N ARG A 113 -4.33 13.14 16.15
CA ARG A 113 -3.36 13.98 16.86
C ARG A 113 -2.18 13.14 17.29
N THR A 114 -0.98 13.62 16.98
CA THR A 114 0.27 13.04 17.48
C THR A 114 0.40 13.26 18.99
N PRO A 115 1.22 12.47 19.70
CA PRO A 115 1.52 12.69 21.11
C PRO A 115 2.04 14.11 21.43
N HIS A 116 2.60 14.79 20.44
CA HIS A 116 3.11 16.17 20.54
C HIS A 116 2.08 17.23 20.11
N GLY A 117 0.80 16.88 19.99
CA GLY A 117 -0.28 17.82 19.68
C GLY A 117 -0.39 18.24 18.20
N ARG A 118 0.56 17.85 17.34
CA ARG A 118 0.46 18.08 15.88
C ARG A 118 -0.60 17.19 15.25
N GLU A 119 -1.35 17.72 14.29
CA GLU A 119 -2.26 16.91 13.48
C GLU A 119 -1.47 16.08 12.46
N GLY A 120 -1.83 14.80 12.36
CA GLY A 120 -1.34 13.87 11.36
C GLY A 120 -2.51 13.40 10.50
N ARG A 121 -2.21 13.10 9.23
CA ARG A 121 -3.17 12.60 8.25
C ARG A 121 -2.58 11.43 7.50
N VAL A 122 -3.40 10.41 7.27
CA VAL A 122 -3.04 9.25 6.46
C VAL A 122 -4.20 8.89 5.55
N SER A 123 -3.90 8.72 4.27
CA SER A 123 -4.81 8.13 3.29
C SER A 123 -4.35 6.71 3.00
N SER A 124 -5.25 5.75 3.16
CA SER A 124 -4.96 4.35 2.92
C SER A 124 -5.73 3.82 1.73
N VAL A 125 -5.11 2.97 0.93
CA VAL A 125 -5.76 2.32 -0.22
C VAL A 125 -5.30 0.87 -0.32
N LEU A 126 -6.20 -0.03 -0.71
CA LEU A 126 -5.86 -1.42 -1.03
C LEU A 126 -5.30 -1.47 -2.44
N VAL A 127 -4.09 -2.00 -2.58
CA VAL A 127 -3.37 -2.08 -3.85
C VAL A 127 -2.79 -3.48 -4.02
N GLY A 128 -2.46 -3.85 -5.25
CA GLY A 128 -1.83 -5.14 -5.48
C GLY A 128 -1.34 -5.34 -6.90
N ASP A 129 -0.65 -6.43 -7.09
CA ASP A 129 -0.30 -6.99 -8.39
C ASP A 129 -0.80 -8.43 -8.47
N GLU A 130 -0.40 -9.19 -9.48
CA GLU A 130 -0.82 -10.57 -9.65
C GLU A 130 -0.34 -11.53 -8.54
N THR A 131 0.60 -11.10 -7.70
CA THR A 131 1.21 -11.89 -6.62
C THR A 131 0.53 -11.67 -5.27
N GLY A 132 -0.24 -10.59 -5.12
CA GLY A 132 -1.02 -10.36 -3.92
C GLY A 132 -1.47 -8.93 -3.69
N LEU A 133 -2.13 -8.73 -2.54
CA LEU A 133 -2.65 -7.45 -2.08
C LEU A 133 -1.84 -6.93 -0.89
N ILE A 134 -1.71 -5.60 -0.82
CA ILE A 134 -1.12 -4.91 0.31
C ILE A 134 -1.81 -3.57 0.54
N VAL A 135 -1.82 -3.12 1.80
CA VAL A 135 -2.31 -1.79 2.16
C VAL A 135 -1.20 -0.77 1.91
N LEU A 136 -1.46 0.22 1.05
CA LEU A 136 -0.62 1.40 0.88
C LEU A 136 -1.10 2.53 1.79
N ASN A 137 -0.23 3.00 2.67
CA ASN A 137 -0.44 4.12 3.58
C ASN A 137 0.35 5.36 3.11
N MET A 138 -0.37 6.41 2.75
CA MET A 138 0.17 7.68 2.26
C MET A 138 0.11 8.73 3.37
N TRP A 139 1.27 9.15 3.89
CA TRP A 139 1.37 10.04 5.04
C TRP A 139 1.65 11.50 4.66
N GLY A 140 1.24 12.44 5.53
CA GLY A 140 1.57 13.86 5.39
C GLY A 140 1.02 14.42 4.08
N GLU A 141 1.85 15.11 3.30
CA GLU A 141 1.44 15.68 2.00
C GLU A 141 0.97 14.63 0.99
N MET A 142 1.46 13.38 1.10
CA MET A 142 1.01 12.29 0.23
C MET A 142 -0.44 11.87 0.50
N SER A 143 -0.98 12.13 1.70
CA SER A 143 -2.38 11.79 2.01
C SER A 143 -3.36 12.50 1.07
N SER A 144 -3.13 13.77 0.76
CA SER A 144 -3.94 14.55 -0.20
C SER A 144 -3.80 14.08 -1.64
N ARG A 145 -2.75 13.33 -1.99
CA ARG A 145 -2.65 12.65 -3.30
C ARG A 145 -3.43 11.33 -3.25
N GLY A 146 -3.32 10.59 -2.15
CA GLY A 146 -4.06 9.35 -1.91
C GLY A 146 -5.58 9.50 -2.02
N GLU A 147 -6.13 10.61 -1.54
CA GLU A 147 -7.57 10.92 -1.63
C GLU A 147 -8.14 11.01 -3.04
N ARG A 148 -7.29 11.24 -4.03
CA ARG A 148 -7.70 11.40 -5.42
C ARG A 148 -7.60 10.10 -6.22
N LEU A 149 -7.05 9.05 -5.60
CA LEU A 149 -6.93 7.74 -6.21
C LEU A 149 -8.30 7.06 -6.28
N LYS A 150 -8.50 6.22 -7.29
CA LYS A 150 -9.76 5.50 -7.52
C LYS A 150 -9.50 4.02 -7.72
N ASP A 151 -10.53 3.23 -7.46
CA ASP A 151 -10.54 1.81 -7.85
C ASP A 151 -10.22 1.66 -9.34
N GLY A 152 -9.38 0.66 -9.66
CA GLY A 152 -8.92 0.38 -11.01
C GLY A 152 -7.72 1.21 -11.51
N ASP A 153 -7.35 2.31 -10.86
CA ASP A 153 -6.16 3.09 -11.24
C ASP A 153 -4.88 2.24 -11.15
N ILE A 154 -3.92 2.51 -12.03
CA ILE A 154 -2.58 1.92 -11.99
C ILE A 154 -1.63 2.94 -11.39
N ILE A 155 -0.80 2.53 -10.44
CA ILE A 155 0.15 3.43 -9.79
C ILE A 155 1.57 2.88 -9.87
N LEU A 156 2.50 3.74 -10.27
CA LEU A 156 3.93 3.51 -10.08
C LEU A 156 4.35 4.25 -8.80
N VAL A 157 4.62 3.48 -7.75
CA VAL A 157 5.04 3.97 -6.45
C VAL A 157 6.56 3.87 -6.37
N LYS A 158 7.26 5.00 -6.25
CA LYS A 158 8.72 5.03 -6.08
C LYS A 158 9.10 5.45 -4.66
N ASN A 159 10.17 4.85 -4.17
CA ASN A 159 10.69 5.05 -2.82
C ASN A 159 9.63 4.79 -1.73
N ALA A 160 8.91 3.68 -1.88
CA ALA A 160 8.09 3.13 -0.81
C ALA A 160 8.95 2.38 0.22
N TYR A 161 8.37 2.13 1.38
CA TYR A 161 8.98 1.31 2.42
C TYR A 161 7.93 0.45 3.11
N THR A 162 8.34 -0.71 3.60
CA THR A 162 7.46 -1.65 4.29
C THR A 162 7.57 -1.49 5.80
N ARG A 163 6.45 -1.67 6.50
CA ARG A 163 6.39 -1.72 7.96
C ARG A 163 5.46 -2.84 8.39
N LEU A 164 5.77 -3.50 9.52
CA LEU A 164 4.83 -4.42 10.15
C LEU A 164 3.77 -3.62 10.91
N GLY A 165 2.53 -3.71 10.45
CA GLY A 165 1.34 -3.17 11.10
C GLY A 165 0.67 -4.20 12.01
N LEU A 166 -0.48 -3.82 12.59
CA LEU A 166 -1.26 -4.71 13.46
C LEU A 166 -1.84 -5.92 12.73
N ARG A 167 -2.05 -5.80 11.41
CA ARG A 167 -2.71 -6.82 10.58
C ARG A 167 -1.76 -7.48 9.56
N GLY A 168 -0.45 -7.32 9.75
CA GLY A 168 0.56 -7.84 8.84
C GLY A 168 1.37 -6.75 8.17
N LEU A 169 1.99 -7.10 7.03
CA LEU A 169 2.88 -6.20 6.30
C LEU A 169 2.08 -5.09 5.62
N GLU A 170 2.58 -3.86 5.74
CA GLU A 170 1.98 -2.68 5.11
C GLU A 170 3.02 -1.96 4.26
N LEU A 171 2.59 -1.38 3.14
CA LEU A 171 3.38 -0.50 2.30
C LEU A 171 3.13 0.95 2.71
N HIS A 172 4.19 1.74 2.82
CA HIS A 172 4.11 3.11 3.28
C HIS A 172 4.86 4.02 2.31
N ILE A 173 4.36 5.24 2.16
CA ILE A 173 5.02 6.31 1.39
C ILE A 173 4.96 7.63 2.16
N GLY A 174 6.10 8.31 2.21
CA GLY A 174 6.28 9.61 2.87
C GLY A 174 6.69 10.71 1.89
N SER A 175 7.25 11.79 2.41
CA SER A 175 7.64 12.98 1.63
C SER A 175 8.70 12.72 0.56
N GLU A 176 9.59 11.75 0.77
CA GLU A 176 10.65 11.39 -0.17
C GLU A 176 10.17 10.45 -1.29
N GLY A 177 8.93 9.98 -1.23
CA GLY A 177 8.36 9.09 -2.23
C GLY A 177 7.75 9.83 -3.41
N SER A 178 7.39 9.09 -4.45
CA SER A 178 6.50 9.61 -5.49
C SER A 178 5.47 8.57 -5.91
N VAL A 179 4.32 9.06 -6.33
CA VAL A 179 3.26 8.27 -6.97
C VAL A 179 2.96 8.92 -8.31
N GLU A 180 3.10 8.12 -9.36
CA GLU A 180 2.64 8.41 -10.70
C GLU A 180 1.38 7.57 -10.96
N VAL A 181 0.31 8.20 -11.43
CA VAL A 181 -0.98 7.56 -11.66
C VAL A 181 -1.17 7.37 -13.14
N ASN A 182 -1.59 6.17 -13.53
CA ASN A 182 -1.75 5.69 -14.89
C ASN A 182 -0.51 5.96 -15.76
N PRO A 183 0.66 5.44 -15.35
CA PRO A 183 1.89 5.57 -16.13
C PRO A 183 1.77 4.82 -17.46
N ASP A 184 2.53 5.24 -18.46
CA ASP A 184 2.63 4.54 -19.76
C ASP A 184 3.52 3.27 -19.65
N ILE A 185 3.06 2.32 -18.84
CA ILE A 185 3.71 1.05 -18.55
C ILE A 185 2.62 -0.03 -18.53
N PRO A 186 2.85 -1.23 -19.11
CA PRO A 186 1.87 -2.31 -19.06
C PRO A 186 1.46 -2.61 -17.61
N PRO A 187 0.15 -2.60 -17.29
CA PRO A 187 -0.34 -2.76 -15.94
C PRO A 187 -0.12 -4.18 -15.40
N PRO A 188 -0.13 -4.39 -14.09
CA PRO A 188 -0.19 -5.72 -13.52
C PRO A 188 -1.52 -6.39 -13.85
N GLU A 189 -1.49 -7.73 -13.95
CA GLU A 189 -2.70 -8.52 -14.15
C GLU A 189 -3.65 -8.36 -12.94
N PRO A 190 -4.96 -8.23 -13.17
CA PRO A 190 -5.93 -8.09 -12.08
C PRO A 190 -6.09 -9.41 -11.32
N LEU A 191 -6.18 -9.32 -10.00
CA LEU A 191 -6.54 -10.42 -9.13
C LEU A 191 -8.05 -10.68 -9.20
N ASN A 192 -8.42 -11.96 -9.29
CA ASN A 192 -9.80 -12.37 -9.06
C ASN A 192 -10.05 -12.48 -7.55
N LEU A 193 -10.82 -11.54 -6.99
CA LEU A 193 -11.19 -11.53 -5.57
C LEU A 193 -12.53 -12.21 -5.29
N LYS A 194 -13.32 -12.54 -6.32
CA LYS A 194 -14.61 -13.20 -6.14
C LYS A 194 -14.42 -14.66 -5.69
N ARG A 195 -15.14 -15.07 -4.66
CA ARG A 195 -15.15 -16.44 -4.14
C ARG A 195 -16.59 -16.87 -3.83
N ASN A 196 -16.84 -18.16 -4.00
CA ASN A 196 -18.07 -18.78 -3.51
C ASN A 196 -17.96 -19.01 -1.99
N ILE A 197 -19.09 -19.08 -1.30
CA ILE A 197 -19.14 -19.20 0.16
C ILE A 197 -18.47 -20.49 0.65
N ASP A 198 -18.62 -21.62 -0.04
CA ASP A 198 -18.05 -22.91 0.35
C ASP A 198 -16.51 -23.01 0.16
N GLU A 199 -15.94 -22.11 -0.63
CA GLU A 199 -14.49 -22.00 -0.84
C GLU A 199 -13.80 -21.24 0.29
N LEU A 200 -14.55 -20.44 1.05
CA LEU A 200 -13.99 -19.55 2.06
C LEU A 200 -13.38 -20.32 3.24
N ARG A 201 -12.23 -19.84 3.72
CA ARG A 201 -11.48 -20.40 4.84
C ARG A 201 -11.19 -19.31 5.87
N GLU A 202 -11.03 -19.72 7.12
CA GLU A 202 -10.56 -18.82 8.16
C GLU A 202 -9.22 -18.20 7.76
N GLY A 203 -9.12 -16.87 7.89
CA GLY A 203 -7.92 -16.12 7.51
C GLY A 203 -7.97 -15.54 6.10
N ASP A 204 -8.94 -15.91 5.26
CA ASP A 204 -9.12 -15.28 3.96
C ASP A 204 -9.37 -13.78 4.13
N THR A 205 -8.63 -12.97 3.38
CA THR A 205 -8.70 -11.52 3.42
C THR A 205 -9.05 -10.95 2.07
N TYR A 206 -9.74 -9.82 2.08
CA TYR A 206 -10.10 -9.03 0.92
C TYR A 206 -10.93 -9.77 -0.14
N VAL A 207 -11.70 -10.79 0.26
CA VAL A 207 -12.56 -11.56 -0.64
C VAL A 207 -13.82 -10.78 -1.00
N THR A 208 -14.34 -11.03 -2.19
CA THR A 208 -15.62 -10.52 -2.67
C THR A 208 -16.62 -11.65 -2.73
N VAL A 209 -17.79 -11.47 -2.12
CA VAL A 209 -18.89 -12.44 -2.14
C VAL A 209 -20.11 -11.77 -2.75
N GLU A 210 -20.83 -12.52 -3.58
CA GLU A 210 -22.13 -12.15 -4.12
C GLU A 210 -23.16 -13.17 -3.66
N GLY A 211 -24.33 -12.71 -3.23
CA GLY A 211 -25.35 -13.63 -2.75
C GLY A 211 -26.65 -12.93 -2.37
N ILE A 212 -27.63 -13.74 -1.98
CA ILE A 212 -28.95 -13.32 -1.52
C ILE A 212 -28.91 -13.15 -0.01
N VAL A 213 -29.42 -12.02 0.49
CA VAL A 213 -29.64 -11.80 1.92
C VAL A 213 -30.77 -12.71 2.39
N LEU A 214 -30.47 -13.70 3.23
CA LEU A 214 -31.42 -14.72 3.67
C LEU A 214 -32.23 -14.29 4.90
N THR A 215 -31.72 -13.34 5.68
CA THR A 215 -32.36 -12.84 6.91
C THR A 215 -32.31 -11.33 6.94
N ASN A 216 -33.36 -10.70 7.47
CA ASN A 216 -33.33 -9.27 7.71
C ASN A 216 -32.12 -8.89 8.61
N PRO A 217 -31.38 -7.81 8.29
CA PRO A 217 -30.24 -7.39 9.07
C PRO A 217 -30.60 -7.03 10.51
N GLU A 218 -29.86 -7.61 11.46
CA GLU A 218 -29.96 -7.34 12.89
C GLU A 218 -28.89 -6.33 13.29
N THR A 219 -29.34 -5.14 13.68
CA THR A 219 -28.46 -4.05 14.08
C THR A 219 -28.35 -3.96 15.60
N ARG A 220 -27.11 -3.77 16.08
CA ARG A 220 -26.83 -3.48 17.50
C ARG A 220 -25.64 -2.54 17.66
N VAL A 221 -25.55 -1.93 18.83
CA VAL A 221 -24.39 -1.13 19.25
C VAL A 221 -23.52 -1.96 20.19
N VAL A 222 -22.22 -1.99 19.92
CA VAL A 222 -21.24 -2.70 20.76
C VAL A 222 -20.23 -1.71 21.34
N ASN A 223 -19.83 -1.95 22.58
CA ASN A 223 -18.81 -1.17 23.27
C ASN A 223 -17.40 -1.66 22.89
N MET A 224 -16.61 -0.81 22.23
CA MET A 224 -15.20 -1.06 21.98
C MET A 224 -14.31 -0.11 22.80
N PRO A 225 -13.02 -0.42 23.00
CA PRO A 225 -12.08 0.51 23.64
C PRO A 225 -12.02 1.89 22.95
N SER A 226 -12.35 1.95 21.66
CA SER A 226 -12.43 3.18 20.87
C SER A 226 -13.77 3.92 20.99
N GLY A 227 -14.69 3.45 21.81
CA GLY A 227 -16.08 3.93 21.92
C GLY A 227 -17.10 2.96 21.34
N GLU A 228 -18.37 3.37 21.40
CA GLU A 228 -19.51 2.64 20.84
C GLU A 228 -19.43 2.56 19.31
N VAL A 229 -19.76 1.38 18.76
CA VAL A 229 -19.78 1.14 17.32
C VAL A 229 -20.98 0.29 16.92
N LYS A 230 -21.64 0.70 15.84
CA LYS A 230 -22.75 -0.02 15.24
C LYS A 230 -22.24 -1.22 14.42
N VAL A 231 -22.92 -2.34 14.57
CA VAL A 231 -22.74 -3.55 13.75
C VAL A 231 -24.10 -4.04 13.30
N SER A 232 -24.22 -4.34 12.01
CA SER A 232 -25.41 -4.96 11.42
C SER A 232 -25.01 -6.33 10.87
N SER A 233 -25.73 -7.37 11.26
CA SER A 233 -25.44 -8.74 10.85
C SER A 233 -26.62 -9.38 10.12
N PHE A 234 -26.33 -10.16 9.10
CA PHE A 234 -27.32 -10.94 8.36
C PHE A 234 -26.70 -12.25 7.84
N MET A 235 -27.54 -13.19 7.42
CA MET A 235 -27.11 -14.36 6.66
C MET A 235 -27.09 -14.02 5.18
N LEU A 236 -25.99 -14.31 4.51
CA LEU A 236 -25.83 -14.22 3.06
C LEU A 236 -25.72 -15.65 2.52
N GLY A 237 -26.43 -15.94 1.43
CA GLY A 237 -26.39 -17.25 0.77
C GLY A 237 -26.07 -17.13 -0.72
N ASP A 238 -25.35 -18.12 -1.24
CA ASP A 238 -25.18 -18.35 -2.67
C ASP A 238 -25.57 -19.81 -2.99
N GLU A 239 -25.29 -20.26 -4.21
CA GLU A 239 -25.57 -21.64 -4.64
C GLU A 239 -24.75 -22.71 -3.91
N THR A 240 -23.66 -22.31 -3.22
CA THR A 240 -22.71 -23.21 -2.58
C THR A 240 -22.91 -23.30 -1.07
N GLY A 241 -23.52 -22.29 -0.44
CA GLY A 241 -23.77 -22.31 0.99
C GLY A 241 -24.33 -21.00 1.53
N SER A 242 -24.22 -20.85 2.85
CA SER A 242 -24.57 -19.59 3.53
C SER A 242 -23.59 -19.28 4.64
N MET A 243 -23.42 -17.98 4.91
CA MET A 243 -22.58 -17.51 6.01
C MET A 243 -23.14 -16.25 6.63
N ARG A 244 -22.79 -16.05 7.91
CA ARG A 244 -23.06 -14.80 8.59
C ARG A 244 -22.11 -13.72 8.08
N VAL A 245 -22.66 -12.56 7.74
CA VAL A 245 -21.91 -11.35 7.42
C VAL A 245 -22.11 -10.34 8.54
N SER A 246 -21.03 -9.68 8.97
CA SER A 246 -21.06 -8.57 9.93
C SER A 246 -20.53 -7.29 9.29
N ALA A 247 -21.43 -6.34 9.03
CA ALA A 247 -21.14 -5.01 8.54
C ALA A 247 -20.94 -4.04 9.70
N TRP A 248 -19.84 -3.28 9.68
CA TRP A 248 -19.44 -2.39 10.78
C TRP A 248 -19.51 -0.91 10.39
N ARG A 249 -19.79 -0.05 11.37
CA ARG A 249 -19.76 1.43 11.23
C ARG A 249 -20.72 1.88 10.12
N ASN A 250 -20.26 2.70 9.17
CA ASN A 250 -21.08 3.23 8.08
C ASN A 250 -21.74 2.12 7.25
N LEU A 251 -21.05 1.00 7.04
CA LEU A 251 -21.63 -0.16 6.35
C LEU A 251 -22.73 -0.83 7.16
N ALA A 252 -22.75 -0.68 8.49
CA ALA A 252 -23.88 -1.14 9.29
C ALA A 252 -25.14 -0.29 9.02
N ASP A 253 -24.99 1.01 8.80
CA ASP A 253 -26.10 1.91 8.43
C ASP A 253 -26.62 1.64 7.02
N GLU A 254 -25.74 1.24 6.11
CA GLU A 254 -26.12 0.79 4.76
C GLU A 254 -26.81 -0.57 4.80
N ALA A 255 -26.22 -1.53 5.53
CA ALA A 255 -26.76 -2.88 5.66
C ALA A 255 -28.14 -2.90 6.32
N GLU A 256 -28.40 -2.07 7.34
CA GLU A 256 -29.70 -1.99 8.02
C GLU A 256 -30.88 -1.68 7.09
N LYS A 257 -30.63 -1.07 5.92
CA LYS A 257 -31.66 -0.70 4.93
C LYS A 257 -32.00 -1.82 3.96
N ILE A 258 -31.30 -2.95 4.04
CA ILE A 258 -31.47 -4.08 3.13
C ILE A 258 -32.50 -5.04 3.71
N GLU A 259 -33.31 -5.64 2.84
CA GLU A 259 -34.31 -6.64 3.22
C GLU A 259 -33.90 -8.03 2.76
N ALA A 260 -34.40 -9.05 3.46
CA ALA A 260 -34.26 -10.44 3.02
C ALA A 260 -34.80 -10.61 1.58
N GLY A 261 -34.12 -11.39 0.77
CA GLY A 261 -34.36 -11.56 -0.66
C GLY A 261 -33.52 -10.65 -1.56
N THR A 262 -32.92 -9.57 -1.03
CA THR A 262 -32.05 -8.67 -1.81
C THR A 262 -30.77 -9.39 -2.24
N VAL A 263 -30.37 -9.25 -3.51
CA VAL A 263 -29.09 -9.73 -4.01
C VAL A 263 -28.03 -8.64 -3.85
N VAL A 264 -26.93 -8.96 -3.18
CA VAL A 264 -25.86 -8.01 -2.87
C VAL A 264 -24.49 -8.53 -3.28
N ARG A 265 -23.59 -7.61 -3.61
CA ARG A 265 -22.14 -7.81 -3.67
C ARG A 265 -21.51 -7.13 -2.48
N ILE A 266 -20.62 -7.83 -1.78
CA ILE A 266 -19.83 -7.24 -0.70
C ILE A 266 -18.35 -7.50 -0.96
N THR A 267 -17.58 -6.43 -1.11
CA THR A 267 -16.16 -6.49 -1.42
C THR A 267 -15.29 -6.47 -0.17
N HIS A 268 -14.05 -6.94 -0.32
CA HIS A 268 -12.98 -6.83 0.66
C HIS A 268 -13.30 -7.34 2.06
N LEU A 269 -14.06 -8.43 2.15
CA LEU A 269 -14.40 -9.12 3.39
C LEU A 269 -13.18 -9.82 3.99
N TYR A 270 -13.19 -9.98 5.31
CA TYR A 270 -12.27 -10.85 6.03
C TYR A 270 -13.04 -11.98 6.69
N VAL A 271 -12.56 -13.21 6.54
CA VAL A 271 -13.19 -14.43 7.06
C VAL A 271 -12.53 -14.85 8.37
N LYS A 272 -13.35 -15.09 9.38
CA LYS A 272 -12.93 -15.48 10.75
C LYS A 272 -13.86 -16.56 11.30
N GLN A 273 -13.46 -17.22 12.37
CA GLN A 273 -14.43 -17.95 13.19
C GLN A 273 -15.32 -16.99 13.97
N GLY A 274 -16.63 -17.25 13.89
CA GLY A 274 -17.66 -16.62 14.72
C GLY A 274 -17.68 -17.20 16.13
N LEU A 275 -18.48 -16.59 17.01
CA LEU A 275 -18.58 -16.98 18.43
C LEU A 275 -19.05 -18.43 18.65
N THR A 276 -19.78 -18.98 17.69
CA THR A 276 -20.32 -20.35 17.70
C THR A 276 -19.42 -21.36 16.99
N GLY A 277 -18.22 -20.94 16.54
CA GLY A 277 -17.28 -21.78 15.80
C GLY A 277 -17.57 -21.90 14.29
N SER A 278 -18.70 -21.38 13.80
CA SER A 278 -18.99 -21.29 12.37
C SER A 278 -18.21 -20.16 11.71
N LEU A 279 -17.85 -20.28 10.44
CA LEU A 279 -17.24 -19.18 9.69
C LEU A 279 -18.19 -17.98 9.57
N GLU A 280 -17.63 -16.79 9.72
CA GLU A 280 -18.30 -15.50 9.55
C GLU A 280 -17.41 -14.60 8.71
N ALA A 281 -18.01 -13.86 7.77
CA ALA A 281 -17.35 -12.79 7.05
C ALA A 281 -17.62 -11.43 7.72
N SER A 282 -16.59 -10.60 7.80
CA SER A 282 -16.66 -9.27 8.41
C SER A 282 -16.16 -8.23 7.44
N THR A 283 -16.86 -7.09 7.37
CA THR A 283 -16.41 -5.97 6.55
C THR A 283 -15.10 -5.38 7.08
N THR A 284 -14.31 -4.84 6.17
CA THR A 284 -13.09 -4.07 6.46
C THR A 284 -13.34 -2.59 6.20
N ARG A 285 -12.31 -1.75 6.41
CA ARG A 285 -12.39 -0.31 6.08
C ARG A 285 -12.43 -0.02 4.58
N PHE A 286 -12.17 -1.04 3.76
CA PHE A 286 -12.19 -0.95 2.30
C PHE A 286 -13.42 -1.63 1.70
N SER A 287 -14.22 -2.32 2.52
CA SER A 287 -15.41 -3.01 2.03
C SER A 287 -16.43 -2.03 1.48
N GLU A 288 -17.09 -2.47 0.42
CA GLU A 288 -18.23 -1.79 -0.18
C GLU A 288 -19.38 -2.79 -0.27
N LEU A 289 -20.59 -2.32 -0.01
CA LEU A 289 -21.81 -3.07 -0.20
C LEU A 289 -22.55 -2.49 -1.40
N THR A 290 -22.88 -3.34 -2.37
CA THR A 290 -23.65 -2.94 -3.55
C THR A 290 -24.88 -3.81 -3.67
N VAL A 291 -26.06 -3.20 -3.74
CA VAL A 291 -27.30 -3.90 -4.09
C VAL A 291 -27.30 -4.15 -5.60
N LEU A 292 -27.42 -5.42 -6.00
CA LEU A 292 -27.48 -5.85 -7.40
C LEU A 292 -28.94 -5.96 -7.86
N GLU A 293 -29.79 -6.56 -7.02
CA GLU A 293 -31.23 -6.75 -7.28
C GLU A 293 -31.99 -6.61 -5.96
N THR A 294 -33.16 -5.98 -5.98
CA THR A 294 -34.03 -5.83 -4.81
C THR A 294 -34.99 -7.01 -4.69
N ALA A 295 -35.46 -7.31 -3.47
CA ALA A 295 -36.55 -8.23 -3.28
C ALA A 295 -37.82 -7.73 -4.00
N ASP A 296 -38.49 -8.62 -4.74
CA ASP A 296 -39.81 -8.39 -5.36
C ASP A 296 -40.94 -8.37 -4.32
#